data_AF-A0A8H6JTZ7-F1
#
_entry.id   AF-A0A8H6JTZ7-F1
#
_cell.length_a   1.000
_cell.length_b   1.000
_cell.length_c   1.000
_cell.angle_alpha   90.00
_cell.angle_beta   90.00
_cell.angle_gamma   90.00
#
_symmetry.space_group_name_H-M   'P 1'
#
loop_
_entity.id
_entity.type
_entity.pdbx_description
1 polymer ?
#
loop_
_entity_poly.entity_id
_entity_poly.type
_entity_poly.pdbx_seq_one_letter_code
_entity_poly.pdbx_strand_id
1 'polypeptide(L)'
;MGIDLDRHHVRSTHRKAPKSDNVYLKLLVKLYRFLTRRTDSNFNKVILRRLFMSRINRPPVSLSRIAANIKNGNEKKTVVIVGTVTDDNRLLTIPKVTVAALRFTSTARARIVAAGGEAITLDQLALRAPTGSNTLLLRGPKNAREAVKHFGFGPHKHKKPYVESKGRKFERARGRRRSRGFKV
;
A
#
# COMPACT_ATOMS: atom_id res chain seq x y z
N MET A 1 0.19 24.92 -43.11
CA MET A 1 1.54 24.75 -42.51
C MET A 1 1.35 24.26 -41.08
N GLY A 2 1.84 23.06 -40.74
CA GLY A 2 1.75 22.54 -39.37
C GLY A 2 2.95 23.00 -38.54
N ILE A 3 2.72 23.46 -37.31
CA ILE A 3 3.79 23.84 -36.38
C ILE A 3 4.32 22.55 -35.74
N ASP A 4 5.61 22.28 -35.94
CA ASP A 4 6.29 21.21 -35.22
C ASP A 4 6.54 21.65 -33.78
N LEU A 5 6.00 20.89 -32.82
CA LEU A 5 6.04 21.23 -31.39
C LEU A 5 6.94 20.22 -30.67
N ASP A 6 8.06 20.68 -30.10
CA ASP A 6 9.01 19.87 -29.32
C ASP A 6 8.38 19.07 -28.16
N ARG A 7 7.21 19.49 -27.67
CA ARG A 7 6.55 18.92 -26.48
C ARG A 7 5.51 17.87 -26.85
N HIS A 8 5.99 16.68 -27.21
CA HIS A 8 5.14 15.50 -27.28
C HIS A 8 4.91 14.94 -25.85
N HIS A 9 3.64 14.79 -25.43
CA HIS A 9 3.18 14.28 -24.11
C HIS A 9 2.99 15.28 -22.93
N VAL A 10 2.31 16.40 -23.17
CA VAL A 10 1.95 17.39 -22.11
C VAL A 10 0.93 16.87 -21.07
N ARG A 11 0.28 15.73 -21.31
CA ARG A 11 -0.82 15.23 -20.45
C ARG A 11 -0.30 14.61 -19.15
N SER A 12 -0.70 15.17 -18.01
CA SER A 12 -0.42 14.57 -16.70
C SER A 12 -1.23 13.28 -16.49
N THR A 13 -0.53 12.19 -16.16
CA THR A 13 -1.12 10.85 -15.89
C THR A 13 -1.56 10.68 -14.44
N HIS A 14 -1.30 11.66 -13.57
CA HIS A 14 -1.66 11.59 -12.17
C HIS A 14 -3.17 11.75 -11.96
N ARG A 15 -3.72 10.94 -11.06
CA ARG A 15 -5.12 11.06 -10.65
C ARG A 15 -5.33 12.34 -9.85
N LYS A 16 -6.33 13.12 -10.24
CA LYS A 16 -6.77 14.35 -9.54
C LYS A 16 -7.93 14.12 -8.56
N ALA A 17 -8.59 12.96 -8.65
CA ALA A 17 -9.73 12.56 -7.83
C ALA A 17 -9.75 11.03 -7.63
N PRO A 18 -10.39 10.51 -6.56
CA PRO A 18 -10.62 9.08 -6.43
C PRO A 18 -11.64 8.63 -7.48
N LYS A 19 -11.43 7.45 -8.09
CA LYS A 19 -12.42 6.83 -9.00
C LYS A 19 -13.61 6.22 -8.25
N SER A 20 -13.52 6.05 -6.93
CA SER A 20 -14.54 5.35 -6.13
C SER A 20 -15.70 6.27 -5.76
N ASP A 21 -16.90 5.71 -5.74
CA ASP A 21 -18.12 6.44 -5.35
C ASP A 21 -18.43 6.46 -3.86
N ASN A 22 -17.58 5.85 -3.03
CA ASN A 22 -17.72 5.88 -1.57
C ASN A 22 -17.73 7.34 -1.05
N VAL A 23 -18.86 7.75 -0.46
CA VAL A 23 -19.08 9.10 0.05
C VAL A 23 -18.10 9.45 1.17
N TYR A 24 -17.83 8.55 2.11
CA TYR A 24 -16.87 8.76 3.19
C TYR A 24 -15.45 9.00 2.67
N LEU A 25 -15.04 8.29 1.61
CA LEU A 25 -13.75 8.54 0.96
C LEU A 25 -13.73 9.93 0.29
N LYS A 26 -14.82 10.34 -0.36
CA LYS A 26 -14.95 11.67 -0.97
C LYS A 26 -14.88 12.78 0.10
N LEU A 27 -15.47 12.57 1.28
CA LEU A 27 -15.38 13.50 2.41
C LEU A 27 -13.95 13.63 2.95
N LEU A 28 -13.25 12.51 3.18
CA LEU A 28 -11.84 12.53 3.57
C LEU A 28 -10.96 13.23 2.53
N VAL A 29 -11.23 13.02 1.24
CA VAL A 29 -10.54 13.73 0.16
C VAL A 29 -10.80 15.24 0.25
N LYS A 30 -12.03 15.69 0.49
CA LYS A 30 -12.32 17.12 0.67
C LYS A 30 -11.55 17.71 1.84
N LEU A 31 -11.53 17.01 2.98
CA LEU A 31 -10.77 17.40 4.18
C LEU A 31 -9.27 17.54 3.88
N TYR A 32 -8.64 16.50 3.34
CA TYR A 32 -7.20 16.57 3.04
C TYR A 32 -6.89 17.53 1.90
N ARG A 33 -7.82 17.79 0.96
CA ARG A 33 -7.64 18.83 -0.06
C ARG A 33 -7.63 20.23 0.56
N PHE A 34 -8.50 20.47 1.53
CA PHE A 34 -8.49 21.71 2.32
C PHE A 34 -7.16 21.84 3.08
N LEU A 35 -6.74 20.81 3.82
CA LEU A 35 -5.47 20.82 4.56
C LEU A 35 -4.27 21.04 3.65
N THR A 36 -4.19 20.38 2.49
CA THR A 36 -3.06 20.58 1.56
C THR A 36 -2.96 21.99 0.98
N ARG A 37 -4.09 22.71 0.91
CA ARG A 37 -4.13 24.08 0.38
C ARG A 37 -3.84 25.11 1.47
N ARG A 38 -4.22 24.83 2.71
CA ARG A 38 -4.13 25.76 3.85
C ARG A 38 -2.92 25.48 4.76
N THR A 39 -2.20 24.39 4.53
CA THR A 39 -0.98 24.03 5.25
C THR A 39 0.12 23.68 4.25
N ASP A 40 1.36 24.01 4.58
CA ASP A 40 2.53 23.67 3.74
C ASP A 40 3.09 22.26 4.00
N SER A 41 2.34 21.42 4.71
CA SER A 41 2.79 20.07 5.06
C SER A 41 2.84 19.12 3.85
N ASN A 42 4.03 18.61 3.55
CA ASN A 42 4.24 17.57 2.54
C ASN A 42 3.51 16.27 2.89
N PHE A 43 3.30 15.98 4.18
CA PHE A 43 2.55 14.82 4.63
C PHE A 43 1.11 14.82 4.10
N ASN A 44 0.42 15.96 4.20
CA ASN A 44 -0.94 16.11 3.69
C ASN A 44 -1.00 15.90 2.17
N LYS A 45 -0.01 16.42 1.42
CA LYS A 45 0.10 16.23 -0.04
C LYS A 45 0.22 14.75 -0.38
N VAL A 46 0.99 13.99 0.41
CA VAL A 46 1.16 12.54 0.22
C VAL A 46 -0.11 11.77 0.59
N ILE A 47 -0.80 12.10 1.70
CA ILE A 47 -2.06 11.44 2.05
C ILE A 47 -3.11 11.67 0.97
N LEU A 48 -3.30 12.90 0.50
CA LEU A 48 -4.26 13.22 -0.55
C LEU A 48 -4.00 12.39 -1.81
N ARG A 49 -2.74 12.34 -2.27
CA ARG A 49 -2.35 11.48 -3.40
C ARG A 49 -2.64 10.00 -3.15
N ARG A 50 -2.42 9.50 -1.94
CA ARG A 50 -2.70 8.10 -1.57
C ARG A 50 -4.20 7.81 -1.50
N LEU A 51 -5.06 8.76 -1.11
CA LEU A 51 -6.51 8.59 -1.15
C LEU A 51 -7.05 8.40 -2.57
N PHE A 52 -6.40 8.99 -3.59
CA PHE A 52 -6.75 8.82 -5.01
C PHE A 52 -6.34 7.45 -5.60
N MET A 53 -5.45 6.73 -4.92
CA MET A 53 -4.90 5.49 -5.44
C MET A 53 -5.95 4.38 -5.54
N SER A 54 -5.83 3.54 -6.57
CA SER A 54 -6.62 2.31 -6.69
C SER A 54 -6.29 1.32 -5.57
N ARG A 55 -7.17 0.35 -5.33
CA ARG A 55 -6.99 -0.70 -4.32
C ARG A 55 -5.66 -1.45 -4.47
N ILE A 56 -5.26 -1.76 -5.71
CA ILE A 56 -3.97 -2.38 -6.02
C ILE A 56 -2.76 -1.55 -5.50
N ASN A 57 -2.86 -0.23 -5.58
CA ASN A 57 -1.80 0.69 -5.15
C ASN A 57 -1.90 1.09 -3.66
N ARG A 58 -2.95 0.61 -2.97
CA ARG A 58 -3.17 0.66 -1.51
C ARG A 58 -3.19 -0.77 -0.94
N PRO A 59 -2.07 -1.51 -1.02
CA PRO A 59 -1.99 -2.86 -0.49
C PRO A 59 -2.24 -2.86 1.04
N PRO A 60 -2.79 -3.97 1.58
CA PRO A 60 -2.97 -4.11 3.03
C PRO A 60 -1.62 -4.12 3.77
N VAL A 61 -1.66 -3.76 5.04
CA VAL A 61 -0.50 -3.74 5.94
C VAL A 61 -0.78 -4.64 7.13
N SER A 62 0.12 -5.56 7.43
CA SER A 62 0.02 -6.45 8.60
C SER A 62 0.50 -5.79 9.89
N LEU A 63 -0.02 -6.24 11.04
CA LEU A 63 0.46 -5.81 12.36
C LEU A 63 1.96 -6.11 12.57
N SER A 64 2.46 -7.25 12.06
CA SER A 64 3.88 -7.59 12.08
C SER A 64 4.76 -6.54 11.40
N ARG A 65 4.31 -6.00 10.26
CA ARG A 65 5.03 -4.94 9.55
C ARG A 65 5.00 -3.63 10.33
N ILE A 66 3.90 -3.34 11.02
CA ILE A 66 3.79 -2.17 11.89
C ILE A 66 4.79 -2.31 13.04
N ALA A 67 4.75 -3.42 13.78
CA ALA A 67 5.66 -3.69 14.89
C ALA A 67 7.15 -3.62 14.50
N ALA A 68 7.51 -4.17 13.33
CA ALA A 68 8.89 -4.11 12.83
C ALA A 68 9.37 -2.68 12.55
N ASN A 69 8.50 -1.79 12.05
CA ASN A 69 8.89 -0.40 11.75
C ASN A 69 8.91 0.49 13.01
N ILE A 70 8.19 0.10 14.05
CA ILE A 70 8.19 0.79 15.35
C ILE A 70 9.51 0.57 16.07
N LYS A 71 10.00 -0.68 16.10
CA LYS A 71 11.30 -1.05 16.71
C LYS A 71 12.50 -0.29 16.15
N ASN A 72 12.37 0.31 14.97
CA ASN A 72 13.40 1.15 14.36
C ASN A 72 13.40 2.58 14.93
N GLY A 73 13.24 2.76 16.25
CA GLY A 73 13.29 4.06 16.93
C GLY A 73 12.06 4.96 16.74
N ASN A 74 10.89 4.39 16.38
CA ASN A 74 9.66 5.15 16.11
C ASN A 74 8.55 4.91 17.16
N GLU A 75 8.91 4.51 18.37
CA GLU A 75 8.00 4.06 19.42
C GLU A 75 6.94 5.10 19.82
N LYS A 76 7.28 6.39 19.78
CA LYS A 76 6.36 7.48 20.15
C LYS A 76 5.52 8.00 18.97
N LYS A 77 5.73 7.52 17.75
CA LYS A 77 5.08 8.06 16.55
C LYS A 77 3.74 7.38 16.29
N THR A 78 2.76 8.16 15.83
CA THR A 78 1.49 7.63 15.35
C THR A 78 1.67 7.01 13.97
N VAL A 79 1.31 5.73 13.81
CA VAL A 79 1.48 5.01 12.54
C VAL A 79 0.30 5.31 11.62
N VAL A 80 0.57 5.77 10.40
CA VAL A 80 -0.47 6.20 9.44
C VAL A 80 -0.44 5.33 8.20
N ILE A 81 -1.60 4.74 7.86
CA ILE A 81 -1.76 3.79 6.76
C ILE A 81 -2.98 4.16 5.93
N VAL A 82 -2.76 4.63 4.70
CA VAL A 82 -3.85 4.86 3.74
C VAL A 82 -4.20 3.54 3.04
N GLY A 83 -4.85 2.64 3.78
CA GLY A 83 -5.16 1.28 3.35
C GLY A 83 -5.87 0.47 4.43
N THR A 84 -5.90 -0.85 4.25
CA THR A 84 -6.46 -1.78 5.23
C THR A 84 -5.36 -2.33 6.13
N VAL A 85 -5.62 -2.36 7.44
CA VAL A 85 -4.77 -3.03 8.42
C VAL A 85 -5.31 -4.42 8.71
N THR A 86 -4.46 -5.43 8.52
CA THR A 86 -4.77 -6.84 8.70
C THR A 86 -4.01 -7.43 9.87
N ASP A 87 -4.61 -8.41 10.53
CA ASP A 87 -3.95 -9.15 11.60
C ASP A 87 -2.82 -10.04 11.05
N ASP A 88 -1.93 -10.44 11.95
CA ASP A 88 -0.90 -11.45 11.72
C ASP A 88 -0.76 -12.32 12.97
N ASN A 89 -1.33 -13.52 12.93
CA ASN A 89 -1.35 -14.45 14.06
C ASN A 89 0.05 -14.94 14.47
N ARG A 90 1.05 -14.79 13.59
CA ARG A 90 2.44 -15.19 13.88
C ARG A 90 3.12 -14.25 14.86
N LEU A 91 2.66 -13.00 14.94
CA LEU A 91 3.14 -12.05 15.94
C LEU A 91 2.38 -12.33 17.24
N LEU A 92 3.06 -12.77 18.30
CA LEU A 92 2.41 -13.08 19.58
C LEU A 92 2.06 -11.81 20.36
N THR A 93 3.06 -10.96 20.58
CA THR A 93 2.95 -9.72 21.35
C THR A 93 2.92 -8.51 20.42
N ILE A 94 1.92 -7.65 20.62
CA ILE A 94 1.79 -6.40 19.87
C ILE A 94 2.24 -5.25 20.78
N PRO A 95 3.14 -4.38 20.32
CA PRO A 95 3.51 -3.19 21.09
C PRO A 95 2.33 -2.23 21.18
N LYS A 96 2.23 -1.48 22.29
CA LYS A 96 1.27 -0.39 22.42
C LYS A 96 1.52 0.66 21.33
N VAL A 97 0.55 0.86 20.44
CA VAL A 97 0.67 1.79 19.31
C VAL A 97 -0.66 2.43 18.96
N THR A 98 -0.61 3.71 18.58
CA THR A 98 -1.72 4.41 17.92
C THR A 98 -1.58 4.27 16.41
N VAL A 99 -2.56 3.65 15.75
CA VAL A 99 -2.59 3.42 14.31
C VAL A 99 -3.77 4.15 13.70
N ALA A 100 -3.51 5.00 12.71
CA ALA A 100 -4.52 5.65 11.88
C ALA A 100 -4.65 4.95 10.52
N ALA A 101 -5.85 4.48 10.17
CA ALA A 101 -6.06 3.83 8.88
C ALA A 101 -7.45 4.06 8.27
N LEU A 102 -7.62 3.66 7.00
CA LEU A 102 -8.92 3.68 6.32
C LEU A 102 -9.84 2.56 6.82
N ARG A 103 -9.28 1.38 7.10
CA ARG A 103 -10.03 0.22 7.55
C ARG A 103 -9.15 -0.68 8.41
N PHE A 104 -9.74 -1.21 9.49
CA PHE A 104 -9.16 -2.29 10.27
C PHE A 104 -9.98 -3.56 10.05
N THR A 105 -9.31 -4.71 9.99
CA THR A 105 -9.99 -5.99 10.21
C THR A 105 -10.41 -6.11 11.67
N SER A 106 -11.48 -6.87 11.95
CA SER A 106 -12.04 -7.01 13.31
C SER A 106 -11.00 -7.53 14.29
N THR A 107 -10.28 -8.58 13.90
CA THR A 107 -9.22 -9.18 14.72
C THR A 107 -8.05 -8.22 14.94
N ALA A 108 -7.60 -7.51 13.89
CA ALA A 108 -6.53 -6.52 14.06
C ALA A 108 -6.91 -5.39 15.01
N ARG A 109 -8.16 -4.89 14.93
CA ARG A 109 -8.65 -3.86 15.85
C ARG A 109 -8.67 -4.36 17.29
N ALA A 110 -9.24 -5.55 17.51
CA ALA A 110 -9.31 -6.15 18.84
C ALA A 110 -7.92 -6.30 19.48
N ARG A 111 -6.94 -6.76 18.70
CA ARG A 111 -5.58 -6.95 19.21
C ARG A 111 -4.82 -5.64 19.47
N ILE A 112 -5.02 -4.60 18.66
CA ILE A 112 -4.46 -3.26 18.95
C ILE A 112 -5.00 -2.71 20.27
N VAL A 113 -6.31 -2.81 20.47
CA VAL A 113 -6.97 -2.32 21.69
C VAL A 113 -6.57 -3.16 22.91
N ALA A 114 -6.48 -4.48 22.77
CA ALA A 114 -6.03 -5.36 23.85
C ALA A 114 -4.58 -5.08 24.29
N ALA A 115 -3.72 -4.62 23.38
CA ALA A 115 -2.37 -4.16 23.70
C ALA A 115 -2.32 -2.74 24.33
N GLY A 116 -3.48 -2.14 24.62
CA GLY A 116 -3.60 -0.78 25.14
C GLY A 116 -3.31 0.32 24.12
N GLY A 117 -3.31 -0.02 22.82
CA GLY A 117 -3.16 0.92 21.72
C GLY A 117 -4.49 1.49 21.24
N GLU A 118 -4.42 2.39 20.25
CA GLU A 118 -5.61 3.06 19.68
C GLU A 118 -5.70 2.82 18.17
N ALA A 119 -6.87 2.42 17.69
CA ALA A 119 -7.17 2.30 16.26
C ALA A 119 -8.04 3.48 15.81
N ILE A 120 -7.41 4.53 15.28
CA ILE A 120 -8.06 5.79 14.92
C ILE A 120 -8.34 5.92 13.41
N THR A 121 -9.26 6.80 13.06
CA THR A 121 -9.56 7.16 11.67
C THR A 121 -8.67 8.32 11.18
N LEU A 122 -8.65 8.56 9.87
CA LEU A 122 -7.83 9.64 9.29
C LEU A 122 -8.37 11.04 9.60
N ASP A 123 -9.68 11.19 9.78
CA ASP A 123 -10.32 12.43 10.24
C ASP A 123 -9.95 12.74 11.71
N GLN A 124 -9.97 11.75 12.60
CA GLN A 124 -9.46 11.89 13.97
C GLN A 124 -7.97 12.26 14.00
N LEU A 125 -7.16 11.65 13.13
CA LEU A 125 -5.75 12.03 12.97
C LEU A 125 -5.61 13.48 12.53
N ALA A 126 -6.43 13.94 11.58
CA ALA A 126 -6.39 15.31 11.09
C ALA A 126 -6.71 16.34 12.18
N LEU A 127 -7.59 16.01 13.14
CA LEU A 127 -7.85 16.84 14.31
C LEU A 127 -6.67 16.87 15.28
N ARG A 128 -6.06 15.71 15.57
CA ARG A 128 -4.93 15.61 16.53
C ARG A 128 -3.62 16.19 15.99
N ALA A 129 -3.33 15.96 14.72
CA ALA A 129 -2.08 16.34 14.07
C ALA A 129 -2.34 16.86 12.64
N PRO A 130 -2.89 18.08 12.49
CA PRO A 130 -3.27 18.64 11.19
C PRO A 130 -2.08 18.83 10.23
N THR A 131 -0.86 18.98 10.77
CA THR A 131 0.39 19.06 10.00
C THR A 131 1.07 17.70 9.80
N GLY A 132 0.60 16.64 10.47
CA GLY A 132 1.22 15.31 10.44
C GLY A 132 2.49 15.18 11.29
N SER A 133 2.68 16.05 12.29
CA SER A 133 3.81 15.96 13.23
C SER A 133 3.81 14.62 13.99
N ASN A 134 5.01 14.08 14.27
CA ASN A 134 5.21 12.80 14.97
C ASN A 134 4.44 11.62 14.36
N THR A 135 4.27 11.60 13.04
CA THR A 135 3.65 10.46 12.34
C THR A 135 4.67 9.61 11.57
N LEU A 136 4.37 8.33 11.46
CA LEU A 136 5.10 7.37 10.62
C LEU A 136 4.19 6.87 9.50
N LEU A 137 4.41 7.36 8.28
CA LEU A 137 3.58 7.01 7.14
C LEU A 137 4.06 5.71 6.46
N LEU A 138 3.35 4.61 6.70
CA LEU A 138 3.69 3.29 6.16
C LEU A 138 2.96 2.97 4.85
N ARG A 139 3.54 2.05 4.09
CA ARG A 139 2.93 1.47 2.88
C ARG A 139 3.11 -0.04 2.88
N GLY A 140 2.05 -0.75 2.48
CA GLY A 140 2.10 -2.20 2.31
C GLY A 140 2.93 -2.62 1.09
N PRO A 141 3.31 -3.90 1.02
CA PRO A 141 4.09 -4.43 -0.10
C PRO A 141 3.25 -4.52 -1.38
N LYS A 142 3.46 -3.59 -2.33
CA LYS A 142 2.72 -3.53 -3.60
C LYS A 142 3.03 -4.71 -4.54
N ASN A 143 4.25 -5.22 -4.46
CA ASN A 143 4.79 -6.21 -5.40
C ASN A 143 4.61 -7.67 -4.96
N ALA A 144 4.03 -7.91 -3.77
CA ALA A 144 3.79 -9.25 -3.26
C ALA A 144 2.64 -10.01 -3.94
N ARG A 145 2.00 -9.41 -4.96
CA ARG A 145 0.84 -9.98 -5.65
C ARG A 145 1.26 -11.01 -6.69
N GLU A 146 0.42 -12.01 -6.89
CA GLU A 146 0.70 -13.09 -7.85
C GLU A 146 0.93 -12.58 -9.27
N ALA A 147 0.12 -11.62 -9.73
CA ALA A 147 0.28 -11.01 -11.06
C ALA A 147 1.70 -10.47 -11.30
N VAL A 148 2.37 -9.93 -10.27
CA VAL A 148 3.72 -9.36 -10.42
C VAL A 148 4.76 -10.44 -10.67
N LYS A 149 4.54 -11.68 -10.21
CA LYS A 149 5.44 -12.82 -10.51
C LYS A 149 5.42 -13.24 -11.98
N HIS A 150 4.37 -12.87 -12.69
CA HIS A 150 4.21 -13.12 -14.12
C HIS A 150 4.61 -11.93 -15.00
N PHE A 151 5.08 -10.84 -14.41
CA PHE A 151 5.57 -9.70 -15.18
C PHE A 151 7.05 -9.87 -15.53
N GLY A 152 7.51 -9.09 -16.51
CA GLY A 152 8.90 -9.10 -16.93
C GLY A 152 9.21 -10.11 -18.04
N PHE A 153 10.49 -10.09 -18.41
CA PHE A 153 11.01 -10.83 -19.55
C PHE A 153 11.23 -12.29 -19.23
N GLY A 154 10.56 -13.14 -20.02
CA GLY A 154 10.98 -14.51 -20.31
C GLY A 154 11.10 -15.48 -19.13
N PRO A 155 11.27 -16.78 -19.44
CA PRO A 155 11.46 -17.81 -18.44
C PRO A 155 12.86 -17.79 -17.77
N HIS A 156 13.80 -16.99 -18.29
CA HIS A 156 15.19 -16.82 -17.80
C HIS A 156 15.33 -15.98 -16.53
N LYS A 157 14.38 -15.08 -16.23
CA LYS A 157 14.44 -14.18 -15.06
C LYS A 157 13.50 -14.62 -13.93
N HIS A 158 13.42 -15.93 -13.68
CA HIS A 158 12.54 -16.54 -12.67
C HIS A 158 11.06 -16.14 -12.76
N LYS A 159 10.61 -15.73 -13.95
CA LYS A 159 9.22 -15.41 -14.23
C LYS A 159 8.38 -16.66 -14.04
N LYS A 160 7.28 -16.54 -13.29
CA LYS A 160 6.31 -17.62 -13.15
C LYS A 160 5.55 -17.81 -14.48
N PRO A 161 5.53 -19.02 -15.07
CA PRO A 161 4.70 -19.27 -16.25
C PRO A 161 3.22 -19.23 -15.91
N TYR A 162 2.38 -18.86 -16.88
CA TYR A 162 0.94 -19.01 -16.78
C TYR A 162 0.59 -20.45 -17.14
N VAL A 163 0.25 -21.25 -16.14
CA VAL A 163 -0.14 -22.65 -16.31
C VAL A 163 -1.40 -22.88 -15.49
N GLU A 164 -2.39 -23.55 -16.09
CA GLU A 164 -3.66 -23.86 -15.43
C GLU A 164 -3.47 -24.85 -14.27
N SER A 165 -2.67 -25.89 -14.50
CA SER A 165 -2.40 -26.95 -13.52
C SER A 165 -0.91 -27.04 -13.18
N LYS A 166 -0.59 -27.36 -11.92
CA LYS A 166 0.79 -27.55 -11.45
C LYS A 166 1.06 -29.04 -11.21
N GLY A 167 2.05 -29.60 -11.89
CA GLY A 167 2.38 -31.03 -11.75
C GLY A 167 3.54 -31.46 -12.63
N ARG A 168 3.97 -32.73 -12.52
CA ARG A 168 5.12 -33.27 -13.28
C ARG A 168 4.94 -33.14 -14.80
N LYS A 169 3.71 -33.28 -15.29
CA LYS A 169 3.37 -33.26 -16.71
C LYS A 169 3.20 -31.84 -17.31
N PHE A 170 3.18 -30.79 -16.48
CA PHE A 170 2.90 -29.43 -16.94
C PHE A 170 4.15 -28.55 -16.93
N GLU A 171 4.60 -28.12 -18.11
CA GLU A 171 5.73 -27.19 -18.33
C GLU A 171 7.01 -27.46 -17.52
N ARG A 172 7.39 -28.74 -17.37
CA ARG A 172 8.59 -29.18 -16.60
C ARG A 172 9.63 -29.95 -17.42
N ALA A 173 9.41 -30.14 -18.71
CA ALA A 173 10.24 -30.96 -19.60
C ALA A 173 11.29 -30.12 -20.35
N ARG A 174 11.19 -30.03 -21.69
CA ARG A 174 12.11 -29.28 -22.54
C ARG A 174 12.16 -27.80 -22.14
N GLY A 175 13.36 -27.21 -22.10
CA GLY A 175 13.57 -25.82 -21.71
C GLY A 175 13.65 -25.59 -20.19
N ARG A 176 13.34 -26.58 -19.34
CA ARG A 176 13.46 -26.47 -17.87
C ARG A 176 14.56 -27.35 -17.27
N ARG A 177 15.06 -28.32 -18.04
CA ARG A 177 16.02 -29.32 -17.59
C ARG A 177 17.11 -29.51 -18.64
N ARG A 178 18.37 -29.61 -18.21
CA ARG A 178 19.50 -29.82 -19.13
C ARG A 178 19.38 -31.13 -19.91
N SER A 179 18.78 -32.16 -19.32
CA SER A 179 18.59 -33.47 -19.94
C SER A 179 17.52 -33.54 -21.04
N ARG A 180 16.77 -32.46 -21.30
CA ARG A 180 15.71 -32.43 -22.32
C ARG A 180 15.95 -31.25 -23.27
N GLY A 181 16.95 -31.38 -24.13
CA GLY A 181 17.32 -30.42 -25.17
C GLY A 181 18.13 -29.23 -24.65
N PHE A 182 17.54 -28.40 -23.78
CA PHE A 182 18.22 -27.24 -23.19
C PHE A 182 17.55 -26.79 -21.88
N LYS A 183 18.25 -25.96 -21.10
CA LYS A 183 17.73 -25.35 -19.87
C LYS A 183 17.84 -23.83 -19.95
N VAL A 184 16.68 -23.18 -19.85
CA VAL A 184 16.50 -21.74 -19.71
C VAL A 184 16.90 -21.28 -18.32
#